data_AF-A0A850GC50-F1
#
_entry.id   AF-A0A850GC50-F1
#
_cell.length_a   1.000
_cell.length_b   1.000
_cell.length_c   1.000
_cell.angle_alpha   90.00
_cell.angle_beta   90.00
_cell.angle_gamma   90.00
#
_symmetry.space_group_name_H-M   'P 1'
#
loop_
_entity.id
_entity.type
_entity.pdbx_description
1 polymer ?
#
loop_
_entity_poly.entity_id
_entity_poly.type
_entity_poly.pdbx_seq_one_letter_code
_entity_poly.pdbx_strand_id
1 'polypeptide(L)'
;MNAKSMFPLFALAGLTGLLTACPEDAPCGLSCPELGIADGNASISGFVSVDAFFGAVITVRDAAVGVSGTVRAELEGIAASLEIEGYAEMGLDELANEVAAGLEAKFTANLEGSISISYEAPKCEASIEASVQAAAECDVDVEPGSIEAQCMGSCEVSADVQAECAASGNLTCTGKAPGFECEGSCEGTCKLDTAASCSGTCNGECVGTCSSVNSNGSCAGSCDGMCEGTCQLEAGGECDGRCEGSCTYDPGGAECEANATAKCDVSAMAEVECQGKCEGSVEPPEVSAECQASVEAKAEASVECTPPSLSVTYQFAASLSVDEQAEFRIWLEGFKARFSAMLAASAKLEGVQTAATVLVDAAADVIPGVVSDIQAEGGLSISAAVGIGCALDEAGEVQVALSDTTASISGSISAVAMVSGAIGG
;
A
#
# COMPACT_ATOMS: atom_id res chain seq x y z
N MET A 1 -54.04 44.85 -27.39
CA MET A 1 -52.64 44.71 -27.86
C MET A 1 -52.11 43.46 -27.15
N ASN A 2 -52.29 42.26 -27.73
CA ASN A 2 -51.34 41.51 -28.60
C ASN A 2 -49.96 41.34 -27.92
N ALA A 3 -49.31 40.18 -27.77
CA ALA A 3 -49.41 38.82 -28.32
C ALA A 3 -48.75 37.84 -27.30
N LYS A 4 -49.19 36.59 -27.07
CA LYS A 4 -49.06 35.33 -27.85
C LYS A 4 -47.61 34.86 -28.15
N SER A 5 -47.16 33.82 -27.43
CA SER A 5 -46.27 32.71 -27.88
C SER A 5 -46.16 31.67 -26.74
N MET A 6 -46.93 30.58 -26.74
CA MET A 6 -46.60 29.24 -27.27
C MET A 6 -45.52 28.49 -26.47
N PHE A 7 -45.97 27.70 -25.48
CA PHE A 7 -45.29 26.54 -24.91
C PHE A 7 -45.79 25.27 -25.65
N PRO A 8 -44.92 24.30 -26.01
CA PRO A 8 -45.39 23.03 -26.52
C PRO A 8 -45.83 22.12 -25.37
N LEU A 9 -47.07 21.68 -25.51
CA LEU A 9 -47.72 20.60 -24.78
C LEU A 9 -47.01 19.28 -25.15
N PHE A 10 -46.23 18.69 -24.25
CA PHE A 10 -45.84 17.28 -24.37
C PHE A 10 -46.90 16.45 -23.63
N ALA A 11 -47.57 15.61 -24.41
CA ALA A 11 -48.64 14.74 -23.95
C ALA A 11 -48.08 13.66 -23.00
N LEU A 12 -48.72 13.56 -21.82
CA LEU A 12 -48.79 12.34 -21.04
C LEU A 12 -49.41 11.24 -21.92
N ALA A 13 -48.59 10.33 -22.43
CA ALA A 13 -49.02 9.04 -22.97
C ALA A 13 -48.74 7.99 -21.90
N GLY A 14 -49.79 7.25 -21.52
CA GLY A 14 -49.82 6.37 -20.37
C GLY A 14 -48.77 5.26 -20.40
N LEU A 15 -48.05 5.13 -19.29
CA LEU A 15 -47.39 3.89 -18.88
C LEU A 15 -48.47 2.92 -18.36
N THR A 16 -49.25 2.36 -19.26
CA THR A 16 -49.95 1.08 -19.05
C THR A 16 -49.26 0.06 -19.94
N GLY A 17 -48.02 -0.26 -19.59
CA GLY A 17 -47.24 -1.35 -20.14
C GLY A 17 -47.53 -2.62 -19.37
N LEU A 18 -48.51 -3.37 -19.88
CA LEU A 18 -48.72 -4.81 -19.72
C LEU A 18 -47.68 -5.59 -18.89
N LEU A 19 -48.09 -5.99 -17.68
CA LEU A 19 -47.69 -7.26 -17.06
C LEU A 19 -48.19 -8.40 -17.95
N THR A 20 -47.48 -8.70 -19.04
CA THR A 20 -47.62 -10.00 -19.71
C THR A 20 -46.84 -11.02 -18.91
N ALA A 21 -47.56 -11.92 -18.25
CA ALA A 21 -47.02 -13.16 -17.71
C ALA A 21 -46.14 -13.82 -18.77
N CYS A 22 -44.87 -14.07 -18.45
CA CYS A 22 -44.02 -14.90 -19.30
C CYS A 22 -44.66 -16.29 -19.41
N PRO A 23 -44.77 -16.87 -20.62
CA PRO A 23 -45.09 -18.28 -20.77
C PRO A 23 -44.00 -19.11 -20.09
N GLU A 24 -44.38 -20.21 -19.44
CA GLU A 24 -43.53 -21.06 -18.59
C GLU A 24 -42.28 -21.64 -19.28
N ASP A 25 -42.11 -21.47 -20.60
CA ASP A 25 -41.09 -22.10 -21.43
C ASP A 25 -40.24 -21.12 -22.28
N ALA A 26 -40.21 -19.81 -22.00
CA ALA A 26 -39.37 -18.85 -22.75
C ALA A 26 -38.47 -17.98 -21.84
N PRO A 27 -37.17 -17.81 -22.17
CA PRO A 27 -36.29 -16.91 -21.44
C PRO A 27 -36.77 -15.47 -21.64
N CYS A 28 -37.17 -14.81 -20.55
CA CYS A 28 -37.82 -13.49 -20.55
C CYS A 28 -36.88 -12.32 -20.92
N GLY A 29 -36.01 -12.47 -21.92
CA GLY A 29 -34.97 -11.48 -22.24
C GLY A 29 -33.91 -11.36 -21.13
N LEU A 30 -33.90 -12.29 -20.18
CA LEU A 30 -32.88 -12.45 -19.15
C LEU A 30 -31.76 -13.29 -19.77
N SER A 31 -30.73 -12.62 -20.25
CA SER A 31 -29.47 -13.24 -20.69
C SER A 31 -28.36 -12.78 -19.77
N CYS A 32 -27.32 -13.60 -19.62
CA CYS A 32 -26.09 -13.17 -18.97
C CYS A 32 -25.52 -11.92 -19.66
N PRO A 33 -24.87 -11.02 -18.92
CA PRO A 33 -24.10 -9.93 -19.53
C PRO A 33 -23.08 -10.47 -20.54
N GLU A 34 -22.80 -9.71 -21.60
CA GLU A 34 -21.77 -10.09 -22.57
C GLU A 34 -20.35 -9.95 -22.02
N LEU A 35 -20.17 -9.13 -20.98
CA LEU A 35 -18.89 -8.87 -20.32
C LEU A 35 -18.84 -9.58 -18.97
N GLY A 36 -17.75 -10.31 -18.74
CA GLY A 36 -17.52 -11.07 -17.52
C GLY A 36 -16.50 -10.42 -16.58
N ILE A 37 -15.99 -11.21 -15.64
CA ILE A 37 -15.00 -10.74 -14.66
C ILE A 37 -13.69 -10.35 -15.36
N ALA A 38 -13.31 -11.10 -16.41
CA ALA A 38 -12.15 -10.79 -17.23
C ALA A 38 -12.19 -9.38 -17.84
N ASP A 39 -13.38 -8.87 -18.14
CA ASP A 39 -13.61 -7.54 -18.69
C ASP A 39 -13.80 -6.45 -17.61
N GLY A 40 -13.72 -6.82 -16.33
CA GLY A 40 -13.94 -5.91 -15.20
C GLY A 40 -15.41 -5.68 -14.86
N ASN A 41 -16.32 -6.55 -15.32
CA ASN A 41 -17.72 -6.50 -14.90
C ASN A 41 -17.93 -7.32 -13.61
N ALA A 42 -18.41 -6.66 -12.55
CA ALA A 42 -18.78 -7.31 -11.30
C ALA A 42 -20.29 -7.64 -11.21
N SER A 43 -21.12 -6.94 -11.98
CA SER A 43 -22.59 -7.08 -11.94
C SER A 43 -23.05 -8.15 -12.91
N ILE A 44 -22.89 -9.41 -12.52
CA ILE A 44 -23.11 -10.58 -13.39
C ILE A 44 -24.37 -11.33 -12.98
N SER A 45 -24.51 -11.57 -11.67
CA SER A 45 -25.56 -12.41 -11.12
C SER A 45 -26.83 -11.64 -10.82
N GLY A 46 -26.73 -10.32 -10.54
CA GLY A 46 -27.83 -9.50 -10.04
C GLY A 46 -28.12 -9.73 -8.55
N PHE A 47 -27.32 -10.54 -7.86
CA PHE A 47 -27.33 -10.71 -6.41
C PHE A 47 -26.23 -9.88 -5.79
N VAL A 48 -26.57 -9.10 -4.76
CA VAL A 48 -25.64 -8.16 -4.12
C VAL A 48 -24.39 -8.88 -3.58
N SER A 49 -24.55 -9.99 -2.85
CA SER A 49 -23.43 -10.73 -2.26
C SER A 49 -22.50 -11.35 -3.31
N VAL A 50 -23.05 -11.95 -4.37
CA VAL A 50 -22.26 -12.56 -5.46
C VAL A 50 -21.57 -11.50 -6.31
N ASP A 51 -22.27 -10.40 -6.63
CA ASP A 51 -21.69 -9.31 -7.40
C ASP A 51 -20.64 -8.53 -6.58
N ALA A 52 -20.83 -8.42 -5.25
CA ALA A 52 -19.83 -7.87 -4.34
C ALA A 52 -18.57 -8.74 -4.26
N PHE A 53 -18.74 -10.07 -4.26
CA PHE A 53 -17.63 -11.01 -4.36
C PHE A 53 -16.86 -10.87 -5.68
N PHE A 54 -17.55 -10.80 -6.83
CA PHE A 54 -16.90 -10.53 -8.12
C PHE A 54 -16.20 -9.16 -8.13
N GLY A 55 -16.79 -8.15 -7.48
CA GLY A 55 -16.15 -6.86 -7.27
C GLY A 55 -14.86 -6.94 -6.43
N ALA A 56 -14.84 -7.77 -5.40
CA ALA A 56 -13.64 -8.03 -4.61
C ALA A 56 -12.55 -8.73 -5.44
N VAL A 57 -12.92 -9.72 -6.26
CA VAL A 57 -12.00 -10.40 -7.19
C VAL A 57 -11.35 -9.40 -8.16
N ILE A 58 -12.14 -8.51 -8.76
CA ILE A 58 -11.62 -7.47 -9.66
C ILE A 58 -10.70 -6.51 -8.90
N THR A 59 -11.08 -6.09 -7.69
CA THR A 59 -10.27 -5.18 -6.86
C THR A 59 -8.90 -5.79 -6.53
N VAL A 60 -8.87 -7.04 -6.09
CA VAL A 60 -7.62 -7.75 -5.77
C VAL A 60 -6.76 -7.93 -7.01
N ARG A 61 -7.36 -8.31 -8.15
CA ARG A 61 -6.64 -8.45 -9.43
C ARG A 61 -6.03 -7.12 -9.86
N ASP A 62 -6.80 -6.04 -9.82
CA ASP A 62 -6.34 -4.72 -10.25
C ASP A 62 -5.25 -4.18 -9.31
N ALA A 63 -5.37 -4.42 -8.00
CA ALA A 63 -4.32 -4.13 -7.03
C ALA A 63 -3.04 -4.92 -7.35
N ALA A 64 -3.15 -6.22 -7.63
CA ALA A 64 -2.01 -7.06 -7.97
C ALA A 64 -1.31 -6.59 -9.25
N VAL A 65 -2.06 -6.23 -10.29
CA VAL A 65 -1.53 -5.66 -11.54
C VAL A 65 -0.83 -4.32 -11.28
N GLY A 66 -1.43 -3.44 -10.50
CA GLY A 66 -0.85 -2.14 -10.16
C GLY A 66 0.48 -2.27 -9.39
N VAL A 67 0.52 -3.15 -8.39
CA VAL A 67 1.73 -3.34 -7.57
C VAL A 67 2.81 -4.11 -8.35
N SER A 68 2.45 -5.14 -9.12
CA SER A 68 3.40 -5.85 -10.00
C SER A 68 3.96 -4.93 -11.08
N GLY A 69 3.14 -4.03 -11.62
CA GLY A 69 3.57 -2.97 -12.54
C GLY A 69 4.57 -2.00 -11.88
N THR A 70 4.37 -1.67 -10.60
CA THR A 70 5.31 -0.85 -9.81
C THR A 70 6.65 -1.56 -9.62
N VAL A 71 6.64 -2.84 -9.21
CA VAL A 71 7.88 -3.64 -9.10
C VAL A 71 8.63 -3.68 -10.42
N ARG A 72 7.92 -3.94 -11.53
CA ARG A 72 8.52 -3.92 -12.86
C ARG A 72 9.13 -2.55 -13.20
N ALA A 73 8.40 -1.46 -12.96
CA ALA A 73 8.88 -0.11 -13.26
C ALA A 73 10.14 0.24 -12.46
N GLU A 74 10.23 -0.18 -11.20
CA GLU A 74 11.45 0.02 -10.40
C GLU A 74 12.61 -0.83 -10.90
N LEU A 75 12.37 -2.08 -11.29
CA LEU A 75 13.40 -2.93 -11.92
C LEU A 75 13.91 -2.34 -13.24
N GLU A 76 13.02 -1.87 -14.11
CA GLU A 76 13.40 -1.19 -15.36
C GLU A 76 14.19 0.10 -15.08
N GLY A 77 13.81 0.84 -14.03
CA GLY A 77 14.53 2.01 -13.58
C GLY A 77 15.94 1.70 -13.07
N ILE A 78 16.10 0.60 -12.32
CA ILE A 78 17.41 0.11 -11.89
C ILE A 78 18.21 -0.38 -13.10
N ALA A 79 17.61 -1.16 -14.01
CA ALA A 79 18.26 -1.66 -15.21
C ALA A 79 18.78 -0.54 -16.11
N ALA A 80 17.99 0.52 -16.29
CA ALA A 80 18.41 1.73 -17.00
C ALA A 80 19.61 2.41 -16.32
N SER A 81 19.65 2.45 -14.99
CA SER A 81 20.78 3.01 -14.22
C SER A 81 22.05 2.15 -14.27
N LEU A 82 21.90 0.89 -14.67
CA LEU A 82 22.97 -0.09 -14.89
C LEU A 82 23.38 -0.19 -16.36
N GLU A 83 22.73 0.57 -17.25
CA GLU A 83 22.98 0.56 -18.69
C GLU A 83 22.74 -0.82 -19.34
N ILE A 84 21.81 -1.61 -18.79
CA ILE A 84 21.39 -2.87 -19.40
C ILE A 84 20.64 -2.54 -20.70
N GLU A 85 20.94 -3.22 -21.81
CA GLU A 85 20.23 -3.02 -23.08
C GLU A 85 19.08 -4.03 -23.23
N GLY A 86 17.97 -3.61 -23.83
CA GLY A 86 16.83 -4.48 -24.10
C GLY A 86 15.96 -4.83 -22.87
N TYR A 87 16.12 -4.12 -21.75
CA TYR A 87 15.35 -4.38 -20.52
C TYR A 87 13.84 -4.25 -20.70
N ALA A 88 13.38 -3.42 -21.64
CA ALA A 88 11.96 -3.17 -21.87
C ALA A 88 11.25 -4.39 -22.50
N GLU A 89 11.99 -5.22 -23.24
CA GLU A 89 11.47 -6.42 -23.88
C GLU A 89 11.61 -7.68 -23.00
N MET A 90 12.39 -7.62 -21.92
CA MET A 90 12.62 -8.75 -21.03
C MET A 90 11.38 -9.09 -20.21
N GLY A 91 11.18 -10.40 -20.00
CA GLY A 91 10.25 -10.91 -18.99
C GLY A 91 10.70 -10.50 -17.58
N LEU A 92 9.79 -10.52 -16.60
CA LEU A 92 10.10 -10.08 -15.23
C LEU A 92 11.28 -10.86 -14.61
N ASP A 93 11.29 -12.19 -14.78
CA ASP A 93 12.36 -13.05 -14.26
C ASP A 93 13.71 -12.75 -14.92
N GLU A 94 13.73 -12.58 -16.25
CA GLU A 94 14.95 -12.27 -17.00
C GLU A 94 15.49 -10.89 -16.60
N LEU A 95 14.61 -9.89 -16.50
CA LEU A 95 14.95 -8.55 -16.05
C LEU A 95 15.54 -8.57 -14.64
N ALA A 96 14.92 -9.28 -13.69
CA ALA A 96 15.42 -9.38 -12.33
C ALA A 96 16.81 -10.04 -12.26
N ASN A 97 17.04 -11.09 -13.06
CA ASN A 97 18.34 -11.76 -13.15
C ASN A 97 19.43 -10.81 -13.70
N GLU A 98 19.13 -10.10 -14.79
CA GLU A 98 20.09 -9.15 -15.40
C GLU A 98 20.37 -7.97 -14.47
N VAL A 99 19.35 -7.45 -13.77
CA VAL A 99 19.53 -6.41 -12.73
C VAL A 99 20.41 -6.92 -11.60
N ALA A 100 20.16 -8.12 -11.07
CA ALA A 100 20.97 -8.73 -10.03
C ALA A 100 22.44 -8.86 -10.46
N ALA A 101 22.69 -9.40 -11.66
CA ALA A 101 24.04 -9.52 -12.21
C ALA A 101 24.71 -8.16 -12.44
N GLY A 102 23.97 -7.18 -12.93
CA GLY A 102 24.45 -5.81 -13.14
C GLY A 102 24.82 -5.11 -11.83
N LEU A 103 24.04 -5.32 -10.76
CA LEU A 103 24.35 -4.84 -9.41
C LEU A 103 25.62 -5.47 -8.88
N GLU A 104 25.75 -6.80 -8.94
CA GLU A 104 26.96 -7.51 -8.50
C GLU A 104 28.21 -7.00 -9.23
N ALA A 105 28.12 -6.82 -10.55
CA ALA A 105 29.21 -6.29 -11.35
C ALA A 105 29.57 -4.86 -10.95
N LYS A 106 28.57 -3.98 -10.77
CA LYS A 106 28.78 -2.59 -10.38
C LYS A 106 29.39 -2.47 -8.99
N PHE A 107 28.94 -3.27 -8.02
CA PHE A 107 29.53 -3.29 -6.68
C PHE A 107 30.95 -3.85 -6.69
N THR A 108 31.21 -4.94 -7.41
CA THR A 108 32.56 -5.52 -7.52
C THR A 108 33.56 -4.55 -8.17
N ALA A 109 33.10 -3.73 -9.13
CA ALA A 109 33.95 -2.73 -9.78
C ALA A 109 34.29 -1.53 -8.87
N ASN A 110 33.42 -1.20 -7.92
CA ASN A 110 33.55 0.03 -7.12
C ASN A 110 33.94 -0.20 -5.64
N LEU A 111 33.72 -1.39 -5.10
CA LEU A 111 33.83 -1.66 -3.67
C LEU A 111 34.92 -2.69 -3.37
N GLU A 112 35.65 -2.47 -2.27
CA GLU A 112 36.54 -3.46 -1.66
C GLU A 112 35.75 -4.23 -0.60
N GLY A 113 35.13 -5.35 -1.00
CA GLY A 113 34.31 -6.19 -0.13
C GLY A 113 32.83 -6.16 -0.50
N SER A 114 31.98 -6.68 0.39
CA SER A 114 30.52 -6.70 0.20
C SER A 114 29.87 -5.38 0.63
N ILE A 115 28.85 -4.94 -0.10
CA ILE A 115 27.89 -3.96 0.38
C ILE A 115 26.94 -4.63 1.38
N SER A 116 26.52 -3.92 2.42
CA SER A 116 25.50 -4.38 3.36
C SER A 116 24.43 -3.32 3.45
N ILE A 117 23.21 -3.70 3.08
CA ILE A 117 22.02 -2.85 3.13
C ILE A 117 21.14 -3.39 4.26
N SER A 118 21.00 -2.61 5.32
CA SER A 118 20.04 -2.89 6.38
C SER A 118 18.82 -2.02 6.18
N TYR A 119 17.63 -2.58 6.37
CA TYR A 119 16.38 -1.84 6.27
C TYR A 119 15.41 -2.29 7.35
N GLU A 120 14.62 -1.35 7.84
CA GLU A 120 13.47 -1.67 8.68
C GLU A 120 12.31 -2.16 7.81
N ALA A 121 11.42 -2.97 8.37
CA ALA A 121 10.25 -3.42 7.63
C ALA A 121 9.41 -2.21 7.18
N PRO A 122 8.90 -2.21 5.93
CA PRO A 122 7.98 -1.16 5.48
C PRO A 122 6.74 -1.13 6.37
N LYS A 123 6.25 0.08 6.66
CA LYS A 123 5.02 0.29 7.43
C LYS A 123 3.84 0.33 6.49
N CYS A 124 2.91 -0.59 6.67
CA CYS A 124 1.72 -0.73 5.85
C CYS A 124 0.49 -0.29 6.65
N GLU A 125 -0.29 0.61 6.05
CA GLU A 125 -1.50 1.20 6.62
C GLU A 125 -2.72 0.66 5.84
N ALA A 126 -3.59 -0.07 6.51
CA ALA A 126 -4.88 -0.49 5.99
C ALA A 126 -5.90 0.65 6.08
N SER A 127 -6.73 0.79 5.05
CA SER A 127 -7.82 1.76 5.01
C SER A 127 -9.07 1.19 5.67
N ILE A 128 -9.48 1.75 6.80
CA ILE A 128 -10.72 1.37 7.49
C ILE A 128 -11.94 1.71 6.63
N GLU A 129 -11.88 2.84 5.92
CA GLU A 129 -12.96 3.26 5.01
C GLU A 129 -13.18 2.23 3.89
N ALA A 130 -12.11 1.62 3.38
CA ALA A 130 -12.22 0.58 2.37
C ALA A 130 -12.95 -0.67 2.91
N SER A 131 -12.66 -1.08 4.16
CA SER A 131 -13.35 -2.19 4.83
C SER A 131 -14.82 -1.89 5.08
N VAL A 132 -15.13 -0.69 5.57
CA VAL A 132 -16.52 -0.25 5.81
C VAL A 132 -17.32 -0.16 4.51
N GLN A 133 -16.72 0.41 3.46
CA GLN A 133 -17.35 0.48 2.14
C GLN A 133 -17.60 -0.92 1.58
N ALA A 134 -16.62 -1.82 1.69
CA ALA A 134 -16.77 -3.19 1.24
C ALA A 134 -17.90 -3.93 1.98
N ALA A 135 -18.05 -3.70 3.28
CA ALA A 135 -19.12 -4.26 4.08
C ALA A 135 -20.49 -3.74 3.64
N ALA A 136 -20.63 -2.43 3.47
CA ALA A 136 -21.87 -1.80 3.01
C ALA A 136 -22.26 -2.19 1.57
N GLU A 137 -21.28 -2.50 0.70
CA GLU A 137 -21.53 -2.98 -0.65
C GLU A 137 -22.04 -4.43 -0.69
N CYS A 138 -21.69 -5.23 0.31
CA CYS A 138 -21.99 -6.65 0.31
C CYS A 138 -23.25 -7.02 1.10
N ASP A 139 -23.49 -6.34 2.22
CA ASP A 139 -24.62 -6.64 3.10
C ASP A 139 -25.66 -5.49 3.08
N VAL A 140 -26.86 -5.78 2.57
CA VAL A 140 -27.97 -4.82 2.44
C VAL A 140 -28.66 -4.50 3.76
N ASP A 141 -28.45 -5.33 4.79
CA ASP A 141 -29.07 -5.16 6.11
C ASP A 141 -28.22 -4.29 7.05
N VAL A 142 -27.06 -3.83 6.59
CA VAL A 142 -26.14 -3.01 7.37
C VAL A 142 -26.31 -1.52 7.04
N GLU A 143 -26.64 -0.71 8.05
CA GLU A 143 -26.90 0.72 7.85
C GLU A 143 -25.58 1.50 7.71
N PRO A 144 -25.37 2.28 6.62
CA PRO A 144 -24.14 3.05 6.44
C PRO A 144 -23.94 4.03 7.60
N GLY A 145 -22.89 3.83 8.39
CA GLY A 145 -22.58 4.63 9.58
C GLY A 145 -22.80 3.93 10.93
N SER A 146 -23.26 2.67 10.95
CA SER A 146 -23.24 1.80 12.13
C SER A 146 -22.17 0.70 12.05
N ILE A 147 -21.28 0.79 11.07
CA ILE A 147 -20.22 -0.18 10.79
C ILE A 147 -18.93 0.32 11.43
N GLU A 148 -18.46 -0.36 12.45
CA GLU A 148 -17.18 -0.09 13.10
C GLU A 148 -16.23 -1.24 12.75
N ALA A 149 -15.12 -0.92 12.07
CA ALA A 149 -14.00 -1.85 11.93
C ALA A 149 -12.97 -1.53 13.02
N GLN A 150 -12.38 -2.57 13.61
CA GLN A 150 -11.44 -2.38 14.71
C GLN A 150 -9.99 -2.48 14.22
N CYS A 151 -9.15 -1.51 14.59
CA CYS A 151 -7.73 -1.56 14.30
C CYS A 151 -6.99 -2.27 15.43
N MET A 152 -6.31 -3.39 15.13
CA MET A 152 -5.53 -4.16 16.12
C MET A 152 -4.06 -3.72 16.21
N GLY A 153 -3.74 -2.45 15.90
CA GLY A 153 -2.37 -1.95 15.85
C GLY A 153 -2.24 -0.47 16.20
N SER A 154 -1.41 0.28 15.48
CA SER A 154 -1.31 1.73 15.64
C SER A 154 -2.26 2.46 14.71
N CYS A 155 -2.94 3.49 15.20
CA CYS A 155 -4.00 4.17 14.48
C CYS A 155 -3.84 5.68 14.52
N GLU A 156 -4.14 6.36 13.41
CA GLU A 156 -4.18 7.83 13.39
C GLU A 156 -5.43 8.33 14.15
N VAL A 157 -5.22 9.18 15.16
CA VAL A 157 -6.28 9.69 16.04
C VAL A 157 -6.46 11.20 15.92
N SER A 158 -7.71 11.64 15.94
CA SER A 158 -8.05 13.06 15.96
C SER A 158 -7.69 13.71 17.30
N ALA A 159 -7.53 15.04 17.31
CA ALA A 159 -7.16 15.80 18.50
C ALA A 159 -8.07 15.54 19.71
N ASP A 160 -9.36 15.27 19.46
CA ASP A 160 -10.35 15.01 20.51
C ASP A 160 -10.12 13.68 21.24
N VAL A 161 -9.43 12.72 20.60
CA VAL A 161 -9.20 11.35 21.12
C VAL A 161 -7.74 11.16 21.60
N GLN A 162 -6.85 12.12 21.32
CA GLN A 162 -5.46 12.09 21.77
C GLN A 162 -5.32 12.02 23.28
N ALA A 163 -6.16 12.74 24.02
CA ALA A 163 -6.15 12.73 25.49
C ALA A 163 -6.51 11.36 26.05
N GLU A 164 -7.44 10.65 25.41
CA GLU A 164 -7.82 9.29 25.79
C GLU A 164 -6.71 8.29 25.44
N CYS A 165 -6.07 8.46 24.28
CA CYS A 165 -4.90 7.66 23.90
C CYS A 165 -3.70 7.86 24.85
N ALA A 166 -3.39 9.10 25.23
CA ALA A 166 -2.28 9.43 26.12
C ALA A 166 -2.48 8.89 27.55
N ALA A 167 -3.73 8.75 27.98
CA ALA A 167 -4.08 8.08 29.25
C ALA A 167 -4.15 6.54 29.09
N SER A 168 -4.54 6.12 27.89
CA SER A 168 -4.83 4.78 27.36
C SER A 168 -3.66 3.81 27.17
N GLY A 169 -2.68 4.34 26.45
CA GLY A 169 -1.70 3.61 25.68
C GLY A 169 -0.53 4.50 25.28
N ASN A 170 0.16 4.16 24.20
CA ASN A 170 1.33 4.90 23.73
C ASN A 170 0.93 5.87 22.61
N LEU A 171 1.13 7.18 22.85
CA LEU A 171 0.87 8.23 21.87
C LEU A 171 2.19 8.63 21.21
N THR A 172 2.28 8.49 19.90
CA THR A 172 3.43 8.93 19.10
C THR A 172 3.01 10.07 18.19
N CYS A 173 3.71 11.21 18.26
CA CYS A 173 3.44 12.38 17.43
C CYS A 173 4.48 12.48 16.31
N THR A 174 4.04 12.68 15.08
CA THR A 174 4.93 12.98 13.94
C THR A 174 4.59 14.34 13.35
N GLY A 175 5.55 15.26 13.32
CA GLY A 175 5.38 16.59 12.74
C GLY A 175 6.46 16.93 11.70
N LYS A 176 6.16 17.88 10.81
CA LYS A 176 7.10 18.38 9.80
C LYS A 176 7.66 19.74 10.21
N ALA A 177 8.98 19.83 10.29
CA ALA A 177 9.70 21.08 10.53
C ALA A 177 9.46 22.12 9.41
N PRO A 178 9.65 23.44 9.67
CA PRO A 178 10.32 24.11 10.81
C PRO A 178 9.39 24.56 11.94
N GLY A 179 8.22 23.94 12.11
CA GLY A 179 7.17 24.41 13.02
C GLY A 179 7.43 24.27 14.53
N PHE A 180 8.42 23.48 14.97
CA PHE A 180 8.63 23.15 16.38
C PHE A 180 10.07 22.69 16.69
N GLU A 181 10.44 22.68 17.98
CA GLU A 181 11.71 22.13 18.48
C GLU A 181 11.53 20.62 18.70
N CYS A 182 12.39 19.81 18.06
CA CYS A 182 12.29 18.35 18.08
C CYS A 182 13.24 17.79 19.16
N GLU A 183 12.68 17.25 20.26
CA GLU A 183 13.46 16.48 21.26
C GLU A 183 13.44 14.96 20.97
N GLY A 184 12.86 14.54 19.84
CA GLY A 184 12.71 13.13 19.44
C GLY A 184 13.62 12.70 18.29
N SER A 185 13.26 11.58 17.64
CA SER A 185 13.98 11.08 16.47
C SER A 185 13.66 11.93 15.24
N CYS A 186 14.70 12.49 14.61
CA CYS A 186 14.59 13.30 13.40
C CYS A 186 15.02 12.48 12.18
N GLU A 187 14.18 12.47 11.15
CA GLU A 187 14.51 11.93 9.83
C GLU A 187 14.67 13.08 8.84
N GLY A 188 15.89 13.27 8.33
CA GLY A 188 16.21 14.32 7.34
C GLY A 188 17.48 15.10 7.66
N THR A 189 17.49 16.39 7.29
CA THR A 189 18.64 17.27 7.54
C THR A 189 18.46 17.96 8.88
N CYS A 190 19.43 17.79 9.79
CA CYS A 190 19.49 18.53 11.03
C CYS A 190 20.50 19.67 10.90
N LYS A 191 20.04 20.89 11.19
CA LYS A 191 20.86 22.08 11.18
C LYS A 191 21.41 22.33 12.57
N LEU A 192 22.73 22.26 12.69
CA LEU A 192 23.49 22.44 13.92
C LEU A 192 24.09 23.85 13.90
N ASP A 193 23.42 24.80 14.55
CA ASP A 193 23.93 26.18 14.72
C ASP A 193 25.10 26.24 15.73
N THR A 194 25.34 25.15 16.47
CA THR A 194 26.46 24.96 17.40
C THR A 194 26.95 23.52 17.29
N ALA A 195 28.23 23.28 17.56
CA ALA A 195 28.81 21.92 17.53
C ALA A 195 28.03 20.96 18.45
N ALA A 196 27.42 19.91 17.88
CA ALA A 196 26.61 18.92 18.60
C ALA A 196 26.87 17.49 18.13
N SER A 197 26.42 16.52 18.93
CA SER A 197 26.41 15.10 18.54
C SER A 197 25.53 14.89 17.31
N CYS A 198 26.04 14.13 16.34
CA CYS A 198 25.35 13.78 15.10
C CYS A 198 25.59 12.29 14.85
N SER A 199 24.52 11.48 14.84
CA SER A 199 24.62 10.04 14.54
C SER A 199 24.75 9.76 13.03
N GLY A 200 24.53 10.77 12.18
CA GLY A 200 24.57 10.67 10.72
C GLY A 200 25.85 11.20 10.06
N THR A 201 25.73 11.58 8.79
CA THR A 201 26.84 12.15 8.01
C THR A 201 26.99 13.64 8.32
N CYS A 202 28.13 14.02 8.91
CA CYS A 202 28.46 15.41 9.18
C CYS A 202 28.97 16.08 7.90
N ASN A 203 28.24 17.11 7.44
CA ASN A 203 28.65 18.02 6.37
C ASN A 203 28.94 19.39 7.01
N GLY A 204 30.15 19.57 7.54
CA GLY A 204 30.47 20.74 8.36
C GLY A 204 31.85 20.72 9.03
N GLU A 205 32.02 21.56 10.04
CA GLU A 205 33.22 21.55 10.88
C GLU A 205 33.09 20.44 11.92
N CYS A 206 34.01 19.46 11.89
CA CYS A 206 34.03 18.36 12.86
C CYS A 206 35.07 18.65 13.92
N VAL A 207 34.62 18.80 15.17
CA VAL A 207 35.49 18.90 16.34
C VAL A 207 35.87 17.47 16.76
N GLY A 208 36.82 16.87 16.03
CA GLY A 208 37.25 15.49 16.24
C GLY A 208 37.98 14.89 15.04
N THR A 209 38.00 13.56 14.95
CA THR A 209 38.44 12.85 13.76
C THR A 209 37.26 12.75 12.80
N CYS A 210 37.46 13.20 11.57
CA CYS A 210 36.48 13.03 10.50
C CYS A 210 36.90 11.90 9.57
N SER A 211 35.98 10.99 9.26
CA SER A 211 36.26 9.85 8.38
C SER A 211 36.50 10.24 6.92
N SER A 212 36.00 11.40 6.48
CA SER A 212 36.16 11.89 5.11
C SER A 212 36.01 13.42 5.02
N VAL A 213 36.96 14.08 4.35
CA VAL A 213 36.99 15.55 4.22
C VAL A 213 36.73 15.94 2.77
N ASN A 214 35.89 16.94 2.54
CA ASN A 214 35.58 17.44 1.22
C ASN A 214 36.68 18.38 0.67
N SER A 215 36.52 18.79 -0.59
CA SER A 215 37.45 19.67 -1.32
C SER A 215 37.64 21.05 -0.67
N ASN A 216 36.70 21.47 0.18
CA ASN A 216 36.74 22.75 0.90
C ASN A 216 37.38 22.62 2.29
N GLY A 217 37.83 21.43 2.69
CA GLY A 217 38.42 21.18 4.00
C GLY A 217 37.39 20.95 5.12
N SER A 218 36.10 20.86 4.80
CA SER A 218 35.04 20.53 5.76
C SER A 218 34.84 19.02 5.84
N CYS A 219 34.43 18.53 7.01
CA CYS A 219 34.03 17.13 7.19
C CYS A 219 32.81 16.82 6.31
N ALA A 220 32.83 15.68 5.64
CA ALA A 220 31.77 15.12 4.80
C ALA A 220 31.69 13.61 5.06
N GLY A 221 31.60 13.24 6.34
CA GLY A 221 31.67 11.86 6.81
C GLY A 221 31.27 11.74 8.29
N SER A 222 31.44 10.56 8.87
CA SER A 222 31.25 10.36 10.31
C SER A 222 32.30 11.15 11.10
N CYS A 223 31.80 11.92 12.07
CA CYS A 223 32.61 12.70 13.00
C CYS A 223 32.59 12.01 14.36
N ASP A 224 33.75 11.63 14.90
CA ASP A 224 33.85 10.99 16.22
C ASP A 224 33.60 11.96 17.40
N GLY A 225 33.34 13.24 17.11
CA GLY A 225 33.13 14.29 18.10
C GLY A 225 31.86 15.08 17.83
N MET A 226 31.98 16.40 17.78
CA MET A 226 30.84 17.29 17.55
C MET A 226 30.87 17.83 16.12
N CYS A 227 29.73 17.79 15.44
CA CYS A 227 29.53 18.36 14.11
C CYS A 227 28.92 19.77 14.24
N GLU A 228 29.50 20.76 13.57
CA GLU A 228 28.93 22.10 13.42
C GLU A 228 28.63 22.35 11.93
N GLY A 229 27.36 22.60 11.58
CA GLY A 229 26.91 22.71 10.19
C GLY A 229 25.65 21.90 9.90
N THR A 230 25.67 21.07 8.86
CA THR A 230 24.53 20.22 8.48
C THR A 230 24.83 18.76 8.79
N CYS A 231 24.00 18.14 9.61
CA CYS A 231 24.03 16.72 9.91
C CYS A 231 22.93 16.04 9.10
N GLN A 232 23.29 15.12 8.20
CA GLN A 232 22.32 14.35 7.46
C GLN A 232 22.08 13.05 8.22
N LEU A 233 20.92 12.98 8.90
CA LEU A 233 20.57 11.87 9.77
C LEU A 233 19.98 10.72 8.93
N GLU A 234 20.33 9.49 9.28
CA GLU A 234 19.56 8.31 8.90
C GLU A 234 18.26 8.28 9.73
N ALA A 235 17.25 7.54 9.27
CA ALA A 235 15.98 7.44 10.01
C ALA A 235 16.21 6.97 11.44
N GLY A 236 15.56 7.63 12.40
CA GLY A 236 15.74 7.35 13.83
C GLY A 236 16.92 8.10 14.49
N GLY A 237 17.65 8.95 13.75
CA GLY A 237 18.78 9.70 14.29
C GLY A 237 18.38 10.72 15.38
N GLU A 238 19.10 10.70 16.50
CA GLU A 238 19.00 11.74 17.53
C GLU A 238 19.80 12.97 17.09
N CYS A 239 19.20 14.15 17.22
CA CYS A 239 19.89 15.41 16.96
C CYS A 239 19.47 16.49 17.94
N ASP A 240 20.46 17.10 18.59
CA ASP A 240 20.27 18.22 19.53
C ASP A 240 19.99 19.58 18.83
N GLY A 241 19.81 19.61 17.51
CA GLY A 241 19.64 20.83 16.70
C GLY A 241 18.27 20.97 16.03
N ARG A 242 18.15 21.95 15.13
CA ARG A 242 16.89 22.15 14.40
C ARG A 242 16.75 21.12 13.29
N CYS A 243 15.89 20.13 13.50
CA CYS A 243 15.43 19.21 12.45
C CYS A 243 14.72 20.02 11.35
N GLU A 244 15.10 19.86 10.08
CA GLU A 244 14.38 20.41 8.91
C GLU A 244 13.56 19.31 8.17
N GLY A 245 13.41 18.14 8.81
CA GLY A 245 12.70 16.97 8.28
C GLY A 245 11.42 16.58 9.05
N SER A 246 11.10 15.29 9.06
CA SER A 246 10.05 14.73 9.92
C SER A 246 10.63 14.44 11.30
N CYS A 247 9.92 14.85 12.35
CA CYS A 247 10.27 14.54 13.73
C CYS A 247 9.20 13.67 14.34
N THR A 248 9.62 12.55 14.93
CA THR A 248 8.76 11.62 15.68
C THR A 248 9.14 11.68 17.15
N TYR A 249 8.16 11.97 18.03
CA TYR A 249 8.39 12.12 19.46
C TYR A 249 7.22 11.57 20.29
N ASP A 250 7.51 11.18 21.54
CA ASP A 250 6.53 10.83 22.56
C ASP A 250 6.26 12.09 23.43
N PRO A 251 5.02 12.59 23.50
CA PRO A 251 4.69 13.79 24.27
C PRO A 251 4.64 13.56 25.79
N GLY A 252 4.93 12.36 26.29
CA GLY A 252 5.02 12.05 27.72
C GLY A 252 3.68 12.18 28.46
N GLY A 253 2.57 11.90 27.77
CA GLY A 253 1.21 12.04 28.30
C GLY A 253 0.55 13.40 28.02
N ALA A 254 1.20 14.28 27.25
CA ALA A 254 0.57 15.49 26.69
C ALA A 254 -0.04 15.22 25.30
N GLU A 255 -0.92 16.11 24.83
CA GLU A 255 -1.44 16.07 23.45
C GLU A 255 -0.35 16.46 22.45
N CYS A 256 -0.45 15.97 21.21
CA CYS A 256 0.46 16.36 20.14
C CYS A 256 0.27 17.85 19.81
N GLU A 257 1.36 18.53 19.47
CA GLU A 257 1.29 19.94 19.09
C GLU A 257 0.44 20.17 17.83
N ALA A 258 -0.17 21.35 17.71
CA ALA A 258 -0.98 21.70 16.55
C ALA A 258 -0.16 21.53 15.26
N ASN A 259 -0.69 20.73 14.32
CA ASN A 259 -0.08 20.27 13.04
C ASN A 259 0.80 19.00 13.10
N ALA A 260 0.90 18.31 14.23
CA ALA A 260 1.46 16.97 14.28
C ALA A 260 0.37 15.90 14.07
N THR A 261 0.71 14.85 13.31
CA THR A 261 -0.10 13.64 13.20
C THR A 261 0.09 12.80 14.46
N ALA A 262 -1.01 12.41 15.09
CA ALA A 262 -1.00 11.60 16.30
C ALA A 262 -1.29 10.13 15.96
N LYS A 263 -0.37 9.25 16.31
CA LYS A 263 -0.53 7.79 16.22
C LYS A 263 -0.72 7.22 17.62
N CYS A 264 -1.78 6.45 17.80
CA CYS A 264 -2.13 5.78 19.03
C CYS A 264 -1.93 4.27 18.89
N ASP A 265 -1.19 3.64 19.79
CA ASP A 265 -1.19 2.16 19.89
C ASP A 265 -2.50 1.71 20.57
N VAL A 266 -3.43 1.19 19.77
CA VAL A 266 -4.78 0.77 20.20
C VAL A 266 -4.86 -0.73 20.49
N SER A 267 -3.75 -1.47 20.40
CA SER A 267 -3.69 -2.92 20.66
C SER A 267 -4.20 -3.34 22.06
N ALA A 268 -4.37 -2.39 22.97
CA ALA A 268 -4.89 -2.59 24.33
C ALA A 268 -6.21 -1.85 24.63
N MET A 269 -6.80 -1.12 23.66
CA MET A 269 -7.94 -0.22 23.86
C MET A 269 -9.12 -0.64 22.98
N ALA A 270 -10.19 -1.14 23.61
CA ALA A 270 -11.33 -1.74 22.91
C ALA A 270 -12.36 -0.74 22.34
N GLU A 271 -12.18 0.58 22.53
CA GLU A 271 -13.25 1.58 22.26
C GLU A 271 -12.75 2.87 21.59
N VAL A 272 -11.60 2.86 20.90
CA VAL A 272 -11.12 4.04 20.18
C VAL A 272 -11.62 4.03 18.73
N GLU A 273 -12.48 4.99 18.38
CA GLU A 273 -12.90 5.23 17.01
C GLU A 273 -11.72 5.72 16.16
N CYS A 274 -11.16 4.81 15.38
CA CYS A 274 -10.07 5.08 14.46
C CYS A 274 -10.52 5.88 13.24
N GLN A 275 -9.88 7.02 12.98
CA GLN A 275 -10.16 7.83 11.80
C GLN A 275 -9.12 7.58 10.71
N GLY A 276 -9.49 6.76 9.73
CA GLY A 276 -8.83 6.69 8.43
C GLY A 276 -7.83 5.54 8.27
N LYS A 277 -6.76 5.49 9.07
CA LYS A 277 -5.62 4.59 8.81
C LYS A 277 -5.21 3.74 10.00
N CYS A 278 -5.05 2.45 9.75
CA CYS A 278 -4.61 1.45 10.71
C CYS A 278 -3.27 0.84 10.26
N GLU A 279 -2.20 1.06 11.01
CA GLU A 279 -0.98 0.27 10.92
C GLU A 279 -1.18 -1.04 11.69
N GLY A 280 -1.49 -2.12 10.97
CA GLY A 280 -1.78 -3.42 11.56
C GLY A 280 -2.92 -4.15 10.84
N SER A 281 -3.47 -5.16 11.49
CA SER A 281 -4.64 -5.89 10.97
C SER A 281 -5.92 -5.13 11.36
N VAL A 282 -6.82 -5.00 10.39
CA VAL A 282 -8.17 -4.46 10.60
C VAL A 282 -9.12 -5.64 10.77
N GLU A 283 -9.73 -5.76 11.95
CA GLU A 283 -10.80 -6.72 12.16
C GLU A 283 -12.05 -6.21 11.42
N PRO A 284 -12.56 -6.96 10.42
CA PRO A 284 -13.69 -6.53 9.64
C PRO A 284 -14.95 -6.48 10.49
N PRO A 285 -15.93 -5.62 10.13
CA PRO A 285 -17.21 -5.58 10.82
C PRO A 285 -17.96 -6.91 10.70
N GLU A 286 -18.89 -7.17 11.62
CA GLU A 286 -19.78 -8.33 11.51
C GLU A 286 -20.68 -8.17 10.27
N VAL A 287 -20.40 -8.98 9.26
CA VAL A 287 -21.17 -9.11 8.01
C VAL A 287 -21.56 -10.57 7.81
N SER A 288 -22.44 -10.84 6.84
CA SER A 288 -22.76 -12.21 6.45
C SER A 288 -21.50 -13.02 6.09
N ALA A 289 -21.54 -14.35 6.28
CA ALA A 289 -20.39 -15.23 6.04
C ALA A 289 -19.93 -15.18 4.57
N GLU A 290 -20.86 -14.96 3.65
CA GLU A 290 -20.60 -14.79 2.20
C GLU A 290 -19.86 -13.48 1.91
N CYS A 291 -20.05 -12.47 2.76
CA CYS A 291 -19.47 -11.15 2.63
C CYS A 291 -18.13 -10.99 3.32
N GLN A 292 -17.87 -11.76 4.39
CA GLN A 292 -16.66 -11.64 5.19
C GLN A 292 -15.38 -11.74 4.34
N ALA A 293 -15.29 -12.73 3.46
CA ALA A 293 -14.14 -12.91 2.56
C ALA A 293 -13.95 -11.73 1.60
N SER A 294 -15.04 -11.13 1.10
CA SER A 294 -14.99 -9.99 0.19
C SER A 294 -14.51 -8.73 0.89
N VAL A 295 -14.95 -8.52 2.14
CA VAL A 295 -14.54 -7.39 2.98
C VAL A 295 -13.06 -7.51 3.35
N GLU A 296 -12.64 -8.67 3.85
CA GLU A 296 -11.25 -8.95 4.20
C GLU A 296 -10.33 -8.76 2.99
N ALA A 297 -10.70 -9.34 1.84
CA ALA A 297 -9.88 -9.22 0.64
C ALA A 297 -9.76 -7.77 0.13
N LYS A 298 -10.84 -6.98 0.17
CA LYS A 298 -10.79 -5.56 -0.22
C LYS A 298 -9.97 -4.72 0.76
N ALA A 299 -10.04 -5.03 2.06
CA ALA A 299 -9.24 -4.37 3.08
C ALA A 299 -7.74 -4.59 2.83
N GLU A 300 -7.35 -5.85 2.66
CA GLU A 300 -5.97 -6.27 2.39
C GLU A 300 -5.45 -5.74 1.04
N ALA A 301 -6.30 -5.65 0.01
CA ALA A 301 -5.93 -5.09 -1.28
C ALA A 301 -5.72 -3.56 -1.25
N SER A 302 -6.36 -2.87 -0.28
CA SER A 302 -6.34 -1.41 -0.16
C SER A 302 -5.24 -0.90 0.78
N VAL A 303 -4.34 -1.77 1.21
CA VAL A 303 -3.21 -1.42 2.08
C VAL A 303 -2.24 -0.50 1.34
N GLU A 304 -1.80 0.56 2.01
CA GLU A 304 -0.79 1.50 1.53
C GLU A 304 0.49 1.34 2.33
N CYS A 305 1.58 0.95 1.68
CA CYS A 305 2.88 0.73 2.33
C CYS A 305 3.83 1.89 2.07
N THR A 306 4.40 2.43 3.15
CA THR A 306 5.41 3.49 3.08
C THR A 306 6.80 2.88 2.84
N PRO A 307 7.63 3.43 1.93
CA PRO A 307 9.01 2.98 1.71
C PRO A 307 9.84 2.98 3.00
N PRO A 308 10.62 1.92 3.26
CA PRO A 308 11.48 1.87 4.44
C PRO A 308 12.75 2.70 4.23
N SER A 309 13.35 3.15 5.33
CA SER A 309 14.68 3.74 5.33
C SER A 309 15.75 2.66 5.17
N LEU A 310 16.77 2.96 4.34
CA LEU A 310 17.87 2.04 4.05
C LEU A 310 19.19 2.57 4.63
N SER A 311 19.85 1.76 5.47
CA SER A 311 21.21 2.01 5.96
C SER A 311 22.26 1.32 5.09
N VAL A 312 23.10 2.18 4.51
CA VAL A 312 24.16 2.04 3.50
C VAL A 312 25.58 1.69 3.96
N THR A 313 25.99 0.45 4.27
CA THR A 313 27.40 0.20 4.65
C THR A 313 28.25 -0.38 3.51
N TYR A 314 29.35 0.30 3.15
CA TYR A 314 30.29 -0.16 2.12
C TYR A 314 31.70 0.45 2.29
N GLN A 315 32.69 -0.13 1.60
CA GLN A 315 34.05 0.38 1.49
C GLN A 315 34.45 0.50 0.02
N PHE A 316 34.93 1.66 -0.40
CA PHE A 316 35.41 1.87 -1.77
C PHE A 316 36.70 1.11 -2.04
N ALA A 317 36.85 0.64 -3.28
CA ALA A 317 38.12 0.09 -3.73
C ALA A 317 39.22 1.16 -3.74
N ALA A 318 40.40 0.82 -3.20
CA ALA A 318 41.55 1.72 -3.10
C ALA A 318 42.03 2.33 -4.43
N SER A 319 41.63 1.75 -5.56
CA SER A 319 41.97 2.23 -6.91
C SER A 319 41.05 3.33 -7.46
N LEU A 320 39.93 3.64 -6.80
CA LEU A 320 38.97 4.63 -7.29
C LEU A 320 39.41 6.06 -7.03
N SER A 321 39.26 6.90 -8.05
CA SER A 321 39.40 8.36 -7.95
C SER A 321 38.23 9.00 -7.19
N VAL A 322 38.43 10.25 -6.75
CA VAL A 322 37.41 11.03 -6.03
C VAL A 322 36.16 11.25 -6.89
N ASP A 323 36.32 11.41 -8.19
CA ASP A 323 35.22 11.63 -9.13
C ASP A 323 34.39 10.34 -9.30
N GLU A 324 35.03 9.18 -9.47
CA GLU A 324 34.33 7.88 -9.55
C GLU A 324 33.56 7.56 -8.26
N GLN A 325 34.15 7.89 -7.09
CA GLN A 325 33.44 7.75 -5.81
C GLN A 325 32.22 8.67 -5.71
N ALA A 326 32.30 9.88 -6.29
CA ALA A 326 31.16 10.80 -6.30
C ALA A 326 30.04 10.30 -7.23
N GLU A 327 30.38 9.80 -8.41
CA GLU A 327 29.42 9.20 -9.34
C GLU A 327 28.72 7.98 -8.73
N PHE A 328 29.47 7.10 -8.04
CA PHE A 328 28.90 5.96 -7.36
C PHE A 328 27.93 6.38 -6.25
N ARG A 329 28.26 7.39 -5.43
CA ARG A 329 27.35 7.90 -4.39
C ARG A 329 26.05 8.44 -4.98
N ILE A 330 26.13 9.21 -6.08
CA ILE A 330 24.95 9.75 -6.77
C ILE A 330 24.07 8.60 -7.28
N TRP A 331 24.70 7.61 -7.92
CA TRP A 331 23.98 6.43 -8.39
C TRP A 331 23.35 5.65 -7.24
N LEU A 332 24.06 5.47 -6.12
CA LEU A 332 23.60 4.73 -4.95
C LEU A 332 22.36 5.38 -4.31
N GLU A 333 22.29 6.72 -4.24
CA GLU A 333 21.11 7.41 -3.74
C GLU A 333 19.90 7.19 -4.65
N GLY A 334 20.10 7.21 -5.98
CA GLY A 334 19.05 6.84 -6.93
C GLY A 334 18.61 5.39 -6.77
N PHE A 335 19.56 4.47 -6.58
CA PHE A 335 19.28 3.06 -6.32
C PHE A 335 18.49 2.86 -5.02
N LYS A 336 18.88 3.52 -3.92
CA LYS A 336 18.19 3.45 -2.61
C LYS A 336 16.73 3.87 -2.71
N ALA A 337 16.44 4.95 -3.44
CA ALA A 337 15.06 5.41 -3.63
C ALA A 337 14.20 4.36 -4.37
N ARG A 338 14.74 3.74 -5.42
CA ARG A 338 14.04 2.70 -6.18
C ARG A 338 13.88 1.40 -5.39
N PHE A 339 14.94 1.00 -4.69
CA PHE A 339 14.94 -0.22 -3.90
C PHE A 339 13.97 -0.13 -2.72
N SER A 340 13.92 1.01 -2.01
CA SER A 340 12.93 1.23 -0.95
C SER A 340 11.49 1.24 -1.48
N ALA A 341 11.23 1.85 -2.64
CA ALA A 341 9.92 1.77 -3.30
C ALA A 341 9.54 0.32 -3.64
N MET A 342 10.51 -0.46 -4.14
CA MET A 342 10.32 -1.88 -4.44
C MET A 342 10.03 -2.73 -3.18
N LEU A 343 10.68 -2.42 -2.04
CA LEU A 343 10.39 -3.08 -0.75
C LEU A 343 8.99 -2.74 -0.22
N ALA A 344 8.54 -1.50 -0.35
CA ALA A 344 7.15 -1.15 -0.02
C ALA A 344 6.15 -1.87 -0.94
N ALA A 345 6.46 -1.96 -2.24
CA ALA A 345 5.65 -2.73 -3.16
C ALA A 345 5.61 -4.23 -2.81
N SER A 346 6.74 -4.82 -2.40
CA SER A 346 6.76 -6.23 -1.98
C SER A 346 5.92 -6.49 -0.74
N ALA A 347 5.91 -5.58 0.24
CA ALA A 347 5.04 -5.73 1.40
C ALA A 347 3.56 -5.59 1.03
N LYS A 348 3.21 -4.69 0.10
CA LYS A 348 1.84 -4.60 -0.43
C LYS A 348 1.44 -5.88 -1.18
N LEU A 349 2.37 -6.50 -1.91
CA LEU A 349 2.10 -7.78 -2.60
C LEU A 349 1.74 -8.91 -1.63
N GLU A 350 2.32 -8.95 -0.42
CA GLU A 350 1.98 -9.96 0.59
C GLU A 350 0.53 -9.82 1.08
N GLY A 351 0.06 -8.59 1.30
CA GLY A 351 -1.35 -8.31 1.63
C GLY A 351 -2.29 -8.72 0.49
N VAL A 352 -1.98 -8.31 -0.74
CA VAL A 352 -2.77 -8.68 -1.93
C VAL A 352 -2.76 -10.20 -2.17
N GLN A 353 -1.66 -10.90 -1.85
CA GLN A 353 -1.58 -12.36 -1.94
C GLN A 353 -2.51 -13.05 -0.92
N THR A 354 -2.55 -12.52 0.29
CA THR A 354 -3.46 -12.98 1.34
C THR A 354 -4.90 -12.79 0.89
N ALA A 355 -5.24 -11.59 0.39
CA ALA A 355 -6.55 -11.28 -0.18
C ALA A 355 -6.95 -12.25 -1.31
N ALA A 356 -6.04 -12.53 -2.23
CA ALA A 356 -6.29 -13.47 -3.32
C ALA A 356 -6.56 -14.89 -2.81
N THR A 357 -5.82 -15.34 -1.80
CA THR A 357 -6.00 -16.68 -1.19
C THR A 357 -7.36 -16.80 -0.49
N VAL A 358 -7.74 -15.78 0.29
CA VAL A 358 -9.07 -15.70 0.94
C VAL A 358 -10.19 -15.80 -0.09
N LEU A 359 -10.07 -15.10 -1.22
CA LEU A 359 -11.08 -15.17 -2.29
C LEU A 359 -11.10 -16.52 -3.01
N VAL A 360 -9.94 -17.17 -3.19
CA VAL A 360 -9.88 -18.52 -3.78
C VAL A 360 -10.61 -19.53 -2.91
N ASP A 361 -10.39 -19.47 -1.60
CA ASP A 361 -11.04 -20.35 -0.64
C ASP A 361 -12.55 -20.08 -0.60
N ALA A 362 -12.95 -18.81 -0.59
CA ALA A 362 -14.36 -18.40 -0.61
C ALA A 362 -15.08 -18.72 -1.93
N ALA A 363 -14.39 -18.73 -3.07
CA ALA A 363 -15.00 -19.01 -4.37
C ALA A 363 -15.72 -20.36 -4.43
N ALA A 364 -15.25 -21.34 -3.66
CA ALA A 364 -15.87 -22.67 -3.59
C ALA A 364 -17.25 -22.66 -2.89
N ASP A 365 -17.46 -21.71 -1.97
CA ASP A 365 -18.60 -21.71 -1.05
C ASP A 365 -19.62 -20.61 -1.36
N VAL A 366 -19.21 -19.48 -1.96
CA VAL A 366 -20.09 -18.32 -2.23
C VAL A 366 -21.31 -18.68 -3.09
N ILE A 367 -21.11 -19.38 -4.21
CA ILE A 367 -22.22 -19.71 -5.11
C ILE A 367 -23.14 -20.80 -4.53
N PRO A 368 -22.62 -21.92 -3.98
CA PRO A 368 -23.47 -22.90 -3.29
C PRO A 368 -24.24 -22.31 -2.10
N GLY A 369 -23.63 -21.40 -1.33
CA GLY A 369 -24.26 -20.71 -0.20
C GLY A 369 -25.50 -19.94 -0.63
N VAL A 370 -25.35 -19.06 -1.62
CA VAL A 370 -26.45 -18.25 -2.16
C VAL A 370 -27.58 -19.12 -2.73
N VAL A 371 -27.23 -20.23 -3.41
CA VAL A 371 -28.24 -21.19 -3.90
C VAL A 371 -29.02 -21.81 -2.74
N SER A 372 -28.36 -22.12 -1.62
CA SER A 372 -29.00 -22.71 -0.46
C SER A 372 -29.93 -21.74 0.27
N ASP A 373 -29.56 -20.47 0.36
CA ASP A 373 -30.38 -19.42 0.99
C ASP A 373 -31.66 -19.16 0.20
N ILE A 374 -31.55 -19.04 -1.12
CA ILE A 374 -32.71 -18.84 -2.01
C ILE A 374 -33.67 -20.03 -1.94
N GLN A 375 -33.14 -21.26 -1.78
CA GLN A 375 -33.96 -22.45 -1.58
C GLN A 375 -34.66 -22.44 -0.22
N ALA A 376 -33.99 -21.96 0.83
CA ALA A 376 -34.56 -21.86 2.18
C ALA A 376 -35.69 -20.82 2.26
N GLU A 377 -35.61 -19.73 1.48
CA GLU A 377 -36.63 -18.68 1.42
C GLU A 377 -37.87 -19.03 0.57
N GLY A 378 -37.88 -20.22 -0.06
CA GLY A 378 -39.09 -20.78 -0.65
C GLY A 378 -39.40 -20.35 -2.08
N GLY A 379 -38.43 -19.86 -2.86
CA GLY A 379 -38.62 -19.69 -4.30
C GLY A 379 -37.42 -19.19 -5.10
N LEU A 380 -36.89 -20.04 -5.98
CA LEU A 380 -36.12 -19.58 -7.13
C LEU A 380 -37.07 -18.89 -8.12
N SER A 381 -37.07 -17.56 -8.13
CA SER A 381 -37.63 -16.83 -9.27
C SER A 381 -36.85 -17.17 -10.54
N ILE A 382 -37.49 -17.06 -11.73
CA ILE A 382 -36.80 -17.33 -13.01
C ILE A 382 -35.60 -16.39 -13.19
N SER A 383 -35.70 -15.14 -12.72
CA SER A 383 -34.57 -14.19 -12.69
C SER A 383 -33.46 -14.64 -11.76
N ALA A 384 -33.79 -15.16 -10.58
CA ALA A 384 -32.80 -15.74 -9.67
C ALA A 384 -32.07 -16.93 -10.32
N ALA A 385 -32.81 -17.83 -10.98
CA ALA A 385 -32.23 -18.99 -11.65
C ALA A 385 -31.28 -18.61 -12.80
N VAL A 386 -31.63 -17.58 -13.59
CA VAL A 386 -30.76 -17.08 -14.66
C VAL A 386 -29.51 -16.42 -14.08
N GLY A 387 -29.65 -15.55 -13.07
CA GLY A 387 -28.52 -14.87 -12.43
C GLY A 387 -27.51 -15.84 -11.79
N ILE A 388 -28.00 -16.86 -11.09
CA ILE A 388 -27.17 -17.94 -10.54
C ILE A 388 -26.48 -18.72 -11.68
N GLY A 389 -27.19 -18.99 -12.77
CA GLY A 389 -26.60 -19.64 -13.94
C GLY A 389 -25.41 -18.85 -14.50
N CYS A 390 -25.56 -17.54 -14.64
CA CYS A 390 -24.49 -16.65 -15.09
C CYS A 390 -23.31 -16.61 -14.09
N ALA A 391 -23.59 -16.60 -12.79
CA ALA A 391 -22.56 -16.67 -11.76
C ALA A 391 -21.77 -17.98 -11.79
N LEU A 392 -22.45 -19.11 -12.02
CA LEU A 392 -21.82 -20.43 -12.13
C LEU A 392 -20.90 -20.52 -13.36
N ASP A 393 -21.31 -19.93 -14.48
CA ASP A 393 -20.49 -19.89 -15.69
C ASP A 393 -19.20 -19.07 -15.44
N GLU A 394 -19.29 -17.97 -14.68
CA GLU A 394 -18.13 -17.11 -14.34
C GLU A 394 -17.27 -17.63 -13.19
N ALA A 395 -17.77 -18.57 -12.38
CA ALA A 395 -17.01 -19.16 -11.27
C ALA A 395 -15.68 -19.78 -11.72
N GLY A 396 -15.66 -20.38 -12.91
CA GLY A 396 -14.44 -20.91 -13.50
C GLY A 396 -13.42 -19.82 -13.84
N GLU A 397 -13.90 -18.69 -14.36
CA GLU A 397 -13.07 -17.53 -14.71
C GLU A 397 -12.53 -16.83 -13.44
N VAL A 398 -13.28 -16.80 -12.34
CA VAL A 398 -12.76 -16.34 -11.03
C VAL A 398 -11.53 -17.13 -10.63
N GLN A 399 -11.62 -18.46 -10.67
CA GLN A 399 -10.53 -19.32 -10.21
C GLN A 399 -9.28 -19.14 -11.07
N VAL A 400 -9.45 -19.02 -12.39
CA VAL A 400 -8.35 -18.74 -13.32
C VAL A 400 -7.75 -17.36 -13.03
N ALA A 401 -8.57 -16.33 -12.91
CA ALA A 401 -8.12 -14.96 -12.66
C ALA A 401 -7.34 -14.83 -11.34
N LEU A 402 -7.81 -15.44 -10.26
CA LEU A 402 -7.13 -15.42 -8.96
C LEU A 402 -5.85 -16.28 -8.95
N SER A 403 -5.84 -17.40 -9.68
CA SER A 403 -4.64 -18.23 -9.84
C SER A 403 -3.54 -17.48 -10.61
N ASP A 404 -3.90 -16.83 -11.72
CA ASP A 404 -2.99 -16.01 -12.51
C ASP A 404 -2.49 -14.80 -11.69
N THR A 405 -3.38 -14.18 -10.92
CA THR A 405 -3.03 -13.11 -9.97
C THR A 405 -2.00 -13.58 -8.96
N THR A 406 -2.23 -14.74 -8.32
CA THR A 406 -1.31 -15.32 -7.33
C THR A 406 0.04 -15.66 -7.95
N ALA A 407 0.05 -16.20 -9.17
CA ALA A 407 1.27 -16.50 -9.91
C ALA A 407 2.06 -15.22 -10.24
N SER A 408 1.37 -14.16 -10.68
CA SER A 408 2.00 -12.87 -10.98
C SER A 408 2.58 -12.20 -9.74
N ILE A 409 1.87 -12.27 -8.60
CA ILE A 409 2.37 -11.76 -7.32
C ILE A 409 3.62 -12.52 -6.88
N SER A 410 3.58 -13.86 -6.92
CA SER A 410 4.71 -14.72 -6.55
C SER A 410 5.94 -14.45 -7.42
N GLY A 411 5.76 -14.22 -8.72
CA GLY A 411 6.82 -13.82 -9.63
C GLY A 411 7.44 -12.47 -9.23
N SER A 412 6.62 -11.47 -8.91
CA SER A 412 7.08 -10.16 -8.45
C SER A 412 7.84 -10.24 -7.12
N ILE A 413 7.34 -10.98 -6.13
CA ILE A 413 8.04 -11.20 -4.86
C ILE A 413 9.39 -11.88 -5.10
N SER A 414 9.42 -12.90 -5.97
CA SER A 414 10.66 -13.61 -6.32
C SER A 414 11.67 -12.68 -7.01
N ALA A 415 11.21 -11.78 -7.87
CA ALA A 415 12.06 -10.78 -8.52
C ALA A 415 12.67 -9.80 -7.51
N VAL A 416 11.88 -9.32 -6.54
CA VAL A 416 12.39 -8.48 -5.44
C VAL A 416 13.42 -9.24 -4.62
N ALA A 417 13.12 -10.48 -4.22
CA ALA A 417 14.03 -11.32 -3.43
C ALA A 417 15.36 -11.58 -4.16
N MET A 418 15.34 -11.74 -5.49
CA MET A 418 16.54 -11.92 -6.29
C MET A 418 17.44 -10.68 -6.27
N VAL A 419 16.84 -9.48 -6.43
CA VAL A 419 17.60 -8.22 -6.35
C VAL A 419 18.11 -7.97 -4.93
N SER A 420 17.31 -8.27 -3.90
CA SER A 420 17.75 -8.19 -2.50
C SER A 420 18.92 -9.14 -2.19
N GLY A 421 18.89 -10.36 -2.74
CA GLY A 421 19.98 -11.32 -2.58
C GLY A 421 21.30 -10.86 -3.22
N ALA A 422 21.23 -10.14 -4.35
CA ALA A 422 22.41 -9.60 -5.03
C ALA A 422 23.15 -8.50 -4.23
N ILE A 423 22.46 -7.88 -3.26
CA ILE A 423 22.98 -6.75 -2.47
C ILE A 423 23.26 -7.11 -1.01
N GLY A 424 23.31 -8.41 -0.70
CA GLY A 424 23.67 -8.92 0.63
C GLY A 424 22.53 -8.94 1.64
N GLY A 425 21.28 -8.93 1.17
CA GLY A 425 20.07 -9.16 1.97
C GLY A 425 19.83 -10.62 2.33
#